data_AF-A0A7C2SS61-F1
#
_entry.id   AF-A0A7C2SS61-F1
#
_cell.length_a   1.000
_cell.length_b   1.000
_cell.length_c   1.000
_cell.angle_alpha   90.00
_cell.angle_beta   90.00
_cell.angle_gamma   90.00
#
_symmetry.space_group_name_H-M   'P 1'
#
loop_
_entity.id
_entity.type
_entity.pdbx_description
1 polymer ?
#
loop_
_entity_poly.entity_id
_entity_poly.type
_entity_poly.pdbx_seq_one_letter_code
_entity_poly.pdbx_strand_id
1 'polypeptide(L)'
;MSLLNVYIILGYYSKADLNLRNPQKPNKITNQKLDSDYIKQKLNEVSNCHASALHWNLSQLKPTELNSLMQKVISSYQNISKTLSIKMHSPGGLLNFQNEIMVSSDDFKNYSRNKAISAQNRESLTMQPKESIGVGEKSKILIKNYLGGYYYLTVDDLIREDDKLILTESKHSSNSALPSLDDIKDGLLKMIIFSNISKLELNKKSWNFKAALRLTSNMLEGYITEKSAEANIQNFLVVNSLNKKSKLINELISGSRKNNFQLLIEGVK
;
A
#
# COMPACT_ATOMS: atom_id res chain seq x y z
N MET A 1 -5.64 1.57 7.20
CA MET A 1 -6.88 1.05 6.59
C MET A 1 -8.14 1.66 7.18
N SER A 2 -8.35 1.70 8.51
CA SER A 2 -9.56 2.33 9.09
C SER A 2 -9.74 3.80 8.72
N LEU A 3 -8.65 4.56 8.57
CA LEU A 3 -8.69 5.95 8.08
C LEU A 3 -9.29 6.08 6.68
N LEU A 4 -9.12 5.05 5.84
CA LEU A 4 -9.65 5.00 4.47
C LEU A 4 -11.03 4.32 4.43
N ASN A 5 -11.67 4.15 5.60
CA ASN A 5 -12.93 3.43 5.77
C ASN A 5 -12.92 2.00 5.18
N VAL A 6 -11.76 1.33 5.23
CA VAL A 6 -11.62 -0.05 4.74
C VAL A 6 -11.86 -1.04 5.89
N TYR A 7 -12.85 -1.91 5.68
CA TYR A 7 -13.17 -3.05 6.55
C TYR A 7 -12.24 -4.22 6.24
N ILE A 8 -11.64 -4.81 7.27
CA ILE A 8 -10.67 -5.91 7.16
C ILE A 8 -11.34 -7.19 7.63
N ILE A 9 -11.26 -8.23 6.80
CA ILE A 9 -11.59 -9.61 7.18
C ILE A 9 -10.28 -10.37 7.33
N LEU A 10 -10.04 -10.91 8.52
CA LEU A 10 -8.89 -11.78 8.76
C LEU A 10 -9.24 -13.20 8.32
N GLY A 11 -8.62 -13.67 7.23
CA GLY A 11 -8.84 -15.01 6.67
C GLY A 11 -7.68 -15.96 6.94
N TYR A 12 -7.93 -17.26 6.70
CA TYR A 12 -6.91 -18.30 6.74
C TYR A 12 -7.02 -19.19 5.51
N TYR A 13 -5.88 -19.75 5.09
CA TYR A 13 -5.85 -20.74 4.02
C TYR A 13 -6.29 -22.10 4.56
N SER A 14 -7.33 -22.67 3.97
CA SER A 14 -7.86 -24.00 4.30
C SER A 14 -7.28 -25.09 3.41
N LYS A 15 -6.81 -24.72 2.21
CA LYS A 15 -6.23 -25.63 1.22
C LYS A 15 -5.03 -24.98 0.54
N ALA A 16 -4.12 -25.81 0.06
CA ALA A 16 -3.00 -25.41 -0.79
C ALA A 16 -2.51 -26.63 -1.59
N ASP A 17 -1.73 -26.38 -2.62
CA ASP A 17 -1.06 -27.41 -3.42
C ASP A 17 0.45 -27.40 -3.15
N LEU A 18 1.10 -28.54 -3.37
CA LEU A 18 2.56 -28.61 -3.34
C LEU A 18 3.16 -27.85 -4.52
N ASN A 19 4.18 -27.04 -4.27
CA ASN A 19 4.88 -26.32 -5.33
C ASN A 19 5.93 -27.23 -5.99
N LEU A 20 5.55 -27.85 -7.10
CA LEU A 20 6.44 -28.74 -7.86
C LEU A 20 7.43 -27.98 -8.77
N ARG A 21 7.32 -26.66 -8.90
CA ARG A 21 8.12 -25.87 -9.86
C ARG A 21 9.56 -25.65 -9.41
N ASN A 22 9.86 -25.81 -8.11
CA ASN A 22 11.21 -25.61 -7.59
C ASN A 22 11.60 -26.77 -6.65
N PRO A 23 12.37 -27.75 -7.15
CA PRO A 23 12.83 -28.89 -6.37
C PRO A 23 13.66 -28.52 -5.12
N GLN A 24 14.33 -27.35 -5.13
CA GLN A 24 15.13 -26.88 -3.99
C GLN A 24 14.28 -26.35 -2.82
N LYS A 25 12.96 -26.23 -3.00
CA LYS A 25 12.03 -25.77 -1.95
C LYS A 25 10.92 -26.81 -1.75
N PRO A 26 11.24 -28.01 -1.24
CA PRO A 26 10.31 -29.14 -1.18
C PRO A 26 9.09 -28.89 -0.28
N ASN A 27 9.19 -27.97 0.68
CA ASN A 27 8.06 -27.61 1.57
C ASN A 27 7.25 -26.39 1.07
N LYS A 28 7.56 -25.85 -0.11
CA LYS A 28 6.88 -24.67 -0.62
C LYS A 28 5.49 -25.07 -1.12
N ILE A 29 4.48 -24.31 -0.71
CA ILE A 29 3.11 -24.43 -1.21
C ILE A 29 2.78 -23.39 -2.29
N THR A 30 1.71 -23.64 -3.03
CA THR A 30 1.12 -22.73 -4.02
C THR A 30 -0.40 -22.90 -4.06
N ASN A 31 -1.10 -22.12 -4.90
CA ASN A 31 -2.55 -22.17 -5.06
C ASN A 31 -3.32 -22.17 -3.73
N GLN A 32 -2.88 -21.37 -2.77
CA GLN A 32 -3.50 -21.30 -1.46
C GLN A 32 -4.93 -20.78 -1.59
N LYS A 33 -5.90 -21.49 -1.00
CA LYS A 33 -7.32 -21.13 -1.04
C LYS A 33 -7.81 -20.79 0.35
N LEU A 34 -8.50 -19.67 0.44
CA LEU A 34 -9.22 -19.27 1.66
C LEU A 34 -10.40 -20.21 1.89
N ASP A 35 -10.77 -20.37 3.15
CA ASP A 35 -12.05 -20.99 3.53
C ASP A 35 -13.22 -20.13 3.03
N SER A 36 -13.87 -20.59 1.96
CA SER A 36 -14.91 -19.80 1.28
C SER A 36 -16.16 -19.59 2.13
N ASP A 37 -16.51 -20.57 2.97
CA ASP A 37 -17.70 -20.49 3.80
C ASP A 37 -17.47 -19.52 4.97
N TYR A 38 -16.28 -19.58 5.58
CA TYR A 38 -15.87 -18.60 6.58
C TYR A 38 -15.81 -17.18 6.01
N ILE A 39 -15.25 -16.98 4.82
CA ILE A 39 -15.19 -15.65 4.19
C ILE A 39 -16.58 -15.12 3.86
N LYS A 40 -17.48 -15.95 3.31
CA LYS A 40 -18.88 -15.56 3.06
C LYS A 40 -19.59 -15.15 4.34
N GLN A 41 -19.40 -15.92 5.42
CA GLN A 41 -19.95 -15.58 6.73
C GLN A 41 -19.45 -14.20 7.19
N LYS A 42 -18.13 -13.96 7.13
CA LYS A 42 -17.55 -12.66 7.54
C LYS A 42 -18.00 -11.51 6.64
N LEU A 43 -18.18 -11.72 5.34
CA LEU A 43 -18.76 -10.73 4.44
C LEU A 43 -20.21 -10.37 4.84
N ASN A 44 -21.02 -11.37 5.18
CA ASN A 44 -22.37 -11.14 5.68
C ASN A 44 -22.36 -10.37 7.02
N GLU A 45 -21.46 -10.71 7.94
CA GLU A 45 -21.29 -9.97 9.20
C GLU A 45 -20.91 -8.50 8.96
N VAL A 46 -19.96 -8.21 8.05
CA VAL A 46 -19.60 -6.84 7.68
C VAL A 46 -20.77 -6.11 7.05
N SER A 47 -21.51 -6.74 6.13
CA SER A 47 -22.62 -6.10 5.41
C SER A 47 -23.78 -5.70 6.34
N ASN A 48 -23.96 -6.42 7.43
CA ASN A 48 -24.96 -6.13 8.46
C ASN A 48 -24.38 -5.31 9.63
N CYS A 49 -23.09 -4.95 9.56
CA CYS A 49 -22.44 -4.14 10.56
C CYS A 49 -22.79 -2.66 10.33
N HIS A 50 -23.47 -2.05 11.27
CA HIS A 50 -23.73 -0.60 11.26
C HIS A 50 -22.58 0.22 11.90
N ALA A 51 -21.50 -0.44 12.31
CA ALA A 51 -20.36 0.20 12.95
C ALA A 51 -19.33 0.67 11.91
N SER A 52 -18.53 1.66 12.28
CA SER A 52 -17.46 2.16 11.40
C SER A 52 -16.38 1.11 11.14
N ALA A 53 -15.62 1.28 10.04
CA ALA A 53 -14.47 0.43 9.74
C ALA A 53 -13.46 0.36 10.90
N LEU A 54 -13.30 1.44 11.66
CA LEU A 54 -12.46 1.42 12.87
C LEU A 54 -13.00 0.44 13.90
N HIS A 55 -14.29 0.52 14.22
CA HIS A 55 -14.91 -0.33 15.22
C HIS A 55 -14.90 -1.79 14.80
N TRP A 56 -15.24 -2.07 13.54
CA TRP A 56 -15.15 -3.42 12.96
C TRP A 56 -13.72 -3.97 13.04
N ASN A 57 -12.72 -3.22 12.57
CA ASN A 57 -11.33 -3.70 12.53
C ASN A 57 -10.80 -3.97 13.95
N LEU A 58 -11.18 -3.16 14.94
CA LEU A 58 -10.82 -3.40 16.34
C LEU A 58 -11.58 -4.59 16.94
N SER A 59 -12.83 -4.84 16.51
CA SER A 59 -13.59 -5.98 17.03
C SER A 59 -12.99 -7.31 16.61
N GLN A 60 -12.35 -7.39 15.43
CA GLN A 60 -11.60 -8.58 14.99
C GLN A 60 -10.41 -8.92 15.89
N LEU A 61 -9.91 -7.95 16.67
CA LEU A 61 -8.79 -8.11 17.60
C LEU A 61 -9.26 -8.44 19.02
N LYS A 62 -10.57 -8.55 19.27
CA LYS A 62 -11.06 -9.01 20.57
C LYS A 62 -10.49 -10.41 20.87
N PRO A 63 -10.05 -10.69 22.11
CA PRO A 63 -9.44 -11.97 22.44
C PRO A 63 -10.28 -13.18 22.02
N THR A 64 -11.62 -13.11 22.12
CA THR A 64 -12.53 -14.19 21.70
C THR A 64 -12.49 -14.45 20.19
N GLU A 65 -12.60 -13.41 19.37
CA GLU A 65 -12.58 -13.52 17.90
C GLU A 65 -11.22 -14.01 17.41
N LEU A 66 -10.15 -13.40 17.94
CA LEU A 66 -8.79 -13.69 17.52
C LEU A 66 -8.35 -15.10 17.94
N ASN A 67 -8.72 -15.54 19.14
CA ASN A 67 -8.51 -16.93 19.58
C ASN A 67 -9.16 -17.94 18.64
N SER A 68 -10.46 -17.74 18.35
CA SER A 68 -11.22 -18.63 17.48
C SER A 68 -10.59 -18.71 16.09
N LEU A 69 -10.16 -17.58 15.54
CA LEU A 69 -9.46 -17.53 14.27
C LEU A 69 -8.11 -18.24 14.33
N MET A 70 -7.29 -18.01 15.36
CA MET A 70 -5.97 -18.62 15.49
C MET A 70 -6.05 -20.14 15.62
N GLN A 71 -7.07 -20.66 16.31
CA GLN A 71 -7.34 -22.11 16.34
C GLN A 71 -7.61 -22.64 14.92
N LYS A 72 -8.45 -21.97 14.13
CA LYS A 72 -8.70 -22.33 12.73
C LYS A 72 -7.44 -22.28 11.86
N VAL A 73 -6.59 -21.28 12.06
CA VAL A 73 -5.28 -21.15 11.38
C VAL A 73 -4.39 -22.35 11.69
N ILE A 74 -4.21 -22.66 12.98
CA ILE A 74 -3.35 -23.76 13.44
C ILE A 74 -3.87 -25.10 12.90
N SER A 75 -5.16 -25.39 13.06
CA SER A 75 -5.78 -26.61 12.54
C SER A 75 -5.66 -26.74 11.03
N SER A 76 -5.84 -25.63 10.29
CA SER A 76 -5.72 -25.64 8.83
C SER A 76 -4.27 -25.89 8.38
N TYR A 77 -3.30 -25.26 9.04
CA TYR A 77 -1.88 -25.49 8.74
C TYR A 77 -1.44 -26.92 9.02
N GLN A 78 -1.93 -27.51 10.12
CA GLN A 78 -1.72 -28.92 10.43
C GLN A 78 -2.37 -29.82 9.39
N ASN A 79 -3.58 -29.51 8.94
CA ASN A 79 -4.28 -30.28 7.92
C ASN A 79 -3.55 -30.23 6.56
N ILE A 80 -3.12 -29.04 6.13
CA ILE A 80 -2.32 -28.88 4.91
C ILE A 80 -1.00 -29.64 5.01
N SER A 81 -0.30 -29.52 6.14
CA SER A 81 0.96 -30.24 6.40
C SER A 81 0.78 -31.75 6.28
N LYS A 82 -0.30 -32.31 6.88
CA LYS A 82 -0.62 -33.74 6.80
C LYS A 82 -1.02 -34.17 5.39
N THR A 83 -1.91 -33.41 4.75
CA THR A 83 -2.47 -33.74 3.43
C THR A 83 -1.38 -33.74 2.35
N LEU A 84 -0.45 -32.79 2.42
CA LEU A 84 0.64 -32.65 1.46
C LEU A 84 1.92 -33.36 1.90
N SER A 85 1.96 -33.97 3.09
CA SER A 85 3.15 -34.58 3.69
C SER A 85 4.38 -33.64 3.69
N ILE A 86 4.18 -32.36 4.04
CA ILE A 86 5.23 -31.34 4.10
C ILE A 86 5.38 -30.74 5.49
N LYS A 87 6.55 -30.16 5.75
CA LYS A 87 6.78 -29.37 6.97
C LYS A 87 6.28 -27.93 6.78
N MET A 88 5.28 -27.55 7.55
CA MET A 88 4.82 -26.16 7.67
C MET A 88 5.53 -25.44 8.84
N HIS A 89 5.27 -24.13 8.99
CA HIS A 89 5.72 -23.39 10.18
C HIS A 89 5.26 -24.08 11.48
N SER A 90 6.11 -24.04 12.51
CA SER A 90 5.80 -24.72 13.76
C SER A 90 4.58 -24.09 14.44
N PRO A 91 3.72 -24.90 15.09
CA PRO A 91 2.63 -24.38 15.92
C PRO A 91 3.12 -23.41 16.99
N GLY A 92 4.32 -23.65 17.56
CA GLY A 92 4.92 -22.76 18.55
C GLY A 92 5.14 -21.33 18.05
N GLY A 93 5.54 -21.14 16.79
CA GLY A 93 5.66 -19.79 16.21
C GLY A 93 4.31 -19.07 16.09
N LEU A 94 3.25 -19.80 15.75
CA LEU A 94 1.88 -19.25 15.68
C LEU A 94 1.31 -18.94 17.07
N LEU A 95 1.61 -19.77 18.08
CA LEU A 95 1.22 -19.55 19.46
C LEU A 95 1.98 -18.36 20.08
N ASN A 96 3.28 -18.23 19.79
CA ASN A 96 4.05 -17.07 20.24
C ASN A 96 3.50 -15.79 19.61
N PHE A 97 3.22 -15.82 18.30
CA PHE A 97 2.58 -14.70 17.62
C PHE A 97 1.23 -14.36 18.27
N GLN A 98 0.38 -15.36 18.52
CA GLN A 98 -0.89 -15.20 19.22
C GLN A 98 -0.71 -14.51 20.57
N ASN A 99 0.23 -14.97 21.39
CA ASN A 99 0.52 -14.39 22.70
C ASN A 99 1.01 -12.93 22.59
N GLU A 100 1.82 -12.59 21.59
CA GLU A 100 2.30 -11.22 21.38
C GLU A 100 1.18 -10.25 20.99
N ILE A 101 0.20 -10.69 20.19
CA ILE A 101 -0.85 -9.80 19.66
C ILE A 101 -2.14 -9.79 20.48
N MET A 102 -2.32 -10.74 21.40
CA MET A 102 -3.58 -10.91 22.12
C MET A 102 -3.65 -10.26 23.51
N VAL A 103 -2.54 -9.77 24.06
CA VAL A 103 -2.54 -9.18 25.41
C VAL A 103 -3.48 -7.98 25.48
N SER A 104 -3.45 -7.12 24.46
CA SER A 104 -4.41 -6.03 24.30
C SER A 104 -4.42 -5.47 22.88
N SER A 105 -5.43 -4.64 22.58
CA SER A 105 -5.45 -3.87 21.32
C SER A 105 -4.24 -2.92 21.20
N ASP A 106 -3.65 -2.51 22.32
CA ASP A 106 -2.49 -1.61 22.33
C ASP A 106 -1.19 -2.36 22.05
N ASP A 107 -1.07 -3.60 22.48
CA ASP A 107 0.07 -4.46 22.14
C ASP A 107 0.10 -4.77 20.65
N PHE A 108 -1.07 -5.10 20.05
CA PHE A 108 -1.17 -5.24 18.60
C PHE A 108 -0.79 -3.96 17.87
N LYS A 109 -1.26 -2.79 18.34
CA LYS A 109 -0.88 -1.49 17.75
C LYS A 109 0.63 -1.27 17.84
N ASN A 110 1.24 -1.54 18.99
CA ASN A 110 2.68 -1.36 19.20
C ASN A 110 3.50 -2.31 18.31
N TYR A 111 3.12 -3.58 18.26
CA TYR A 111 3.69 -4.56 17.35
C TYR A 111 3.61 -4.09 15.89
N SER A 112 2.42 -3.68 15.45
CA SER A 112 2.19 -3.18 14.08
C SER A 112 3.00 -1.92 13.78
N ARG A 113 3.14 -0.99 14.73
CA ARG A 113 3.94 0.24 14.57
C ARG A 113 5.42 -0.08 14.44
N ASN A 114 5.95 -0.99 15.24
CA ASN A 114 7.35 -1.41 15.14
C ASN A 114 7.66 -2.02 13.78
N LYS A 115 6.73 -2.81 13.21
CA LYS A 115 6.86 -3.33 11.84
C LYS A 115 6.82 -2.21 10.80
N ALA A 116 5.93 -1.23 10.96
CA ALA A 116 5.82 -0.08 10.05
C ALA A 116 7.08 0.79 10.07
N ILE A 117 7.63 1.12 11.25
CA ILE A 117 8.91 1.82 11.41
C ILE A 117 10.04 1.04 10.74
N SER A 118 10.09 -0.28 10.95
CA SER A 118 11.11 -1.13 10.34
C SER A 118 11.00 -1.17 8.81
N ALA A 119 9.78 -1.16 8.26
CA ALA A 119 9.54 -1.08 6.83
C ALA A 119 9.99 0.27 6.25
N GLN A 120 9.55 1.38 6.86
CA GLN A 120 9.96 2.74 6.49
C GLN A 120 11.49 2.90 6.52
N ASN A 121 12.16 2.38 7.55
CA ASN A 121 13.61 2.42 7.66
C ASN A 121 14.28 1.69 6.50
N ARG A 122 13.83 0.46 6.18
CA ARG A 122 14.37 -0.29 5.02
C ARG A 122 14.17 0.48 3.72
N GLU A 123 12.97 1.00 3.49
CA GLU A 123 12.61 1.71 2.27
C GLU A 123 13.37 3.03 2.10
N SER A 124 13.60 3.77 3.19
CA SER A 124 14.38 5.01 3.19
C SER A 124 15.86 4.79 2.87
N LEU A 125 16.40 3.61 3.19
CA LEU A 125 17.81 3.25 2.94
C LEU A 125 18.01 2.62 1.56
N THR A 126 16.97 2.05 0.96
CA THR A 126 17.06 1.49 -0.38
C THR A 126 17.06 2.61 -1.41
N MET A 127 18.20 2.80 -2.08
CA MET A 127 18.21 3.37 -3.42
C MET A 127 17.57 2.35 -4.35
N GLN A 128 16.42 2.67 -4.94
CA GLN A 128 15.79 1.83 -5.96
C GLN A 128 16.36 2.27 -7.32
N PRO A 129 17.32 1.53 -7.92
CA PRO A 129 17.91 1.90 -9.21
C PRO A 129 16.89 1.87 -10.37
N LYS A 130 15.69 1.36 -10.13
CA LYS A 130 14.56 1.32 -11.08
C LYS A 130 13.57 2.45 -10.88
N GLU A 131 13.74 3.30 -9.89
CA GLU A 131 12.96 4.52 -9.76
C GLU A 131 13.91 5.64 -10.17
N SER A 132 13.56 6.45 -11.18
CA SER A 132 14.27 7.70 -11.46
C SER A 132 13.97 8.70 -10.33
N ILE A 133 14.44 8.38 -9.13
CA ILE A 133 14.42 9.23 -7.93
C ILE A 133 15.72 10.02 -7.96
N GLY A 134 15.64 11.30 -7.63
CA GLY A 134 16.81 12.17 -7.65
C GLY A 134 16.51 13.63 -7.96
N VAL A 135 15.23 14.04 -7.93
CA VAL A 135 14.88 15.46 -8.02
C VAL A 135 14.92 16.09 -6.63
N GLY A 136 14.52 15.34 -5.58
CA GLY A 136 14.49 15.80 -4.20
C GLY A 136 15.18 14.84 -3.23
N GLU A 137 14.93 15.05 -1.93
CA GLU A 137 15.49 14.22 -0.86
C GLU A 137 14.51 13.12 -0.45
N LYS A 138 14.94 11.86 -0.50
CA LYS A 138 14.15 10.73 0.02
C LYS A 138 13.99 10.86 1.52
N SER A 139 12.74 10.99 1.96
CA SER A 139 12.42 11.43 3.32
C SER A 139 11.46 10.48 4.03
N LYS A 140 11.52 10.47 5.35
CA LYS A 140 10.53 9.79 6.20
C LYS A 140 9.45 10.77 6.60
N ILE A 141 8.19 10.32 6.58
CA ILE A 141 7.06 11.10 7.10
C ILE A 141 6.31 10.28 8.15
N LEU A 142 6.03 10.92 9.29
CA LEU A 142 5.17 10.40 10.34
C LEU A 142 3.86 11.19 10.31
N ILE A 143 2.76 10.49 10.07
CA ILE A 143 1.42 11.09 10.01
C ILE A 143 0.62 10.63 11.21
N LYS A 144 0.11 11.57 11.99
CA LYS A 144 -0.85 11.32 13.06
C LYS A 144 -2.25 11.70 12.57
N ASN A 145 -3.22 10.80 12.68
CA ASN A 145 -4.61 11.11 12.37
C ASN A 145 -5.39 11.58 13.61
N TYR A 146 -6.62 12.05 13.38
CA TYR A 146 -7.53 12.52 14.44
C TYR A 146 -8.01 11.41 15.38
N LEU A 147 -7.88 10.14 14.98
CA LEU A 147 -8.21 8.95 15.79
C LEU A 147 -7.04 8.48 16.66
N GLY A 148 -5.90 9.20 16.67
CA GLY A 148 -4.70 8.81 17.42
C GLY A 148 -3.85 7.71 16.76
N GLY A 149 -4.15 7.36 15.51
CA GLY A 149 -3.35 6.45 14.69
C GLY A 149 -2.09 7.13 14.15
N TYR A 150 -1.01 6.35 14.03
CA TYR A 150 0.28 6.78 13.47
C TYR A 150 0.60 5.97 12.21
N TYR A 151 1.01 6.65 11.15
CA TYR A 151 1.42 6.08 9.87
C TYR A 151 2.86 6.48 9.58
N TYR A 152 3.71 5.48 9.40
CA TYR A 152 5.13 5.65 9.09
C TYR A 152 5.30 5.36 7.59
N LEU A 153 5.39 6.42 6.79
CA LEU A 153 5.50 6.34 5.33
C LEU A 153 6.79 7.00 4.85
N THR A 154 7.13 6.76 3.59
CA THR A 154 8.22 7.43 2.88
C THR A 154 7.66 8.44 1.89
N VAL A 155 8.47 9.47 1.64
CA VAL A 155 8.31 10.41 0.53
C VAL A 155 9.52 10.18 -0.38
N ASP A 156 9.28 9.87 -1.64
CA ASP A 156 10.36 9.52 -2.57
C ASP A 156 11.23 10.74 -2.89
N ASP A 157 10.60 11.87 -3.20
CA ASP A 157 11.27 13.15 -3.41
C ASP A 157 10.57 14.24 -2.58
N LEU A 158 11.22 14.69 -1.51
CA LEU A 158 10.87 15.93 -0.83
C LEU A 158 11.55 17.10 -1.56
N ILE A 159 10.75 17.88 -2.28
CA ILE A 159 11.25 19.04 -3.06
C ILE A 159 10.89 20.32 -2.31
N ARG A 160 11.84 21.25 -2.24
CA ARG A 160 11.61 22.55 -1.63
C ARG A 160 11.47 23.61 -2.72
N GLU A 161 10.28 24.18 -2.83
CA GLU A 161 10.01 25.40 -3.57
C GLU A 161 9.97 26.57 -2.55
N ASP A 162 10.32 27.79 -2.95
CA ASP A 162 10.67 28.91 -2.06
C ASP A 162 9.79 29.07 -0.79
N ASP A 163 8.49 28.83 -0.91
CA ASP A 163 7.50 28.97 0.17
C ASP A 163 6.80 27.68 0.61
N LYS A 164 7.12 26.52 0.01
CA LYS A 164 6.39 25.26 0.26
C LYS A 164 7.21 24.00 0.00
N LEU A 165 6.79 22.91 0.62
CA LEU A 165 7.34 21.57 0.40
C LEU A 165 6.46 20.76 -0.56
N ILE A 166 7.05 20.03 -1.49
CA ILE A 166 6.34 19.10 -2.36
C ILE A 166 6.64 17.68 -1.89
N LEU A 167 5.59 16.97 -1.46
CA LEU A 167 5.66 15.57 -1.05
C LEU A 167 5.40 14.69 -2.27
N THR A 168 6.46 14.22 -2.91
CA THR A 168 6.36 13.48 -4.17
C THR A 168 6.43 11.97 -3.94
N GLU A 169 5.49 11.26 -4.53
CA GLU A 169 5.57 9.81 -4.77
C GLU A 169 5.91 9.58 -6.23
N SER A 170 6.89 8.73 -6.51
CA SER A 170 7.42 8.48 -7.84
C SER A 170 7.19 7.03 -8.25
N LYS A 171 6.54 6.81 -9.40
CA LYS A 171 6.40 5.48 -10.03
C LYS A 171 7.10 5.50 -11.38
N HIS A 172 7.86 4.44 -11.67
CA HIS A 172 8.69 4.38 -12.87
C HIS A 172 8.43 3.12 -13.69
N SER A 173 8.60 3.22 -15.01
CA SER A 173 8.70 2.06 -15.89
C SER A 173 9.89 2.16 -16.83
N SER A 174 10.79 1.17 -16.77
CA SER A 174 11.95 1.10 -17.66
C SER A 174 11.60 0.61 -19.07
N ASN A 175 10.54 -0.21 -19.18
CA ASN A 175 10.25 -1.00 -20.38
C ASN A 175 8.89 -0.68 -21.01
N SER A 176 8.16 0.30 -20.48
CA SER A 176 6.87 0.70 -21.03
C SER A 176 6.62 2.18 -20.80
N ALA A 177 5.81 2.81 -21.66
CA ALA A 177 5.57 4.25 -21.64
C ALA A 177 4.85 4.78 -20.38
N LEU A 178 4.30 3.92 -19.52
CA LEU A 178 3.73 4.32 -18.24
C LEU A 178 3.99 3.23 -17.19
N PRO A 179 4.09 3.56 -15.89
CA PRO A 179 4.03 2.58 -14.82
C PRO A 179 2.82 1.66 -14.91
N SER A 180 2.91 0.48 -14.28
CA SER A 180 1.79 -0.46 -14.31
C SER A 180 0.56 0.15 -13.63
N LEU A 181 -0.63 -0.37 -13.95
CA LEU A 181 -1.86 0.12 -13.33
C LEU A 181 -1.82 -0.05 -11.80
N ASP A 182 -1.19 -1.12 -11.31
CA ASP A 182 -1.07 -1.37 -9.87
C ASP A 182 -0.10 -0.39 -9.21
N ASP A 183 1.02 -0.06 -9.88
CA ASP A 183 1.94 0.99 -9.40
C ASP A 183 1.24 2.36 -9.34
N ILE A 184 0.46 2.71 -10.38
CA ILE A 184 -0.32 3.96 -10.40
C ILE A 184 -1.33 3.99 -9.26
N LYS A 185 -2.07 2.90 -9.02
CA LYS A 185 -3.02 2.80 -7.90
C LYS A 185 -2.34 2.95 -6.55
N ASP A 186 -1.16 2.34 -6.38
CA ASP A 186 -0.36 2.48 -5.17
C ASP A 186 0.10 3.93 -4.95
N GLY A 187 0.56 4.61 -6.00
CA GLY A 187 0.90 6.03 -5.93
C GLY A 187 -0.29 6.91 -5.55
N LEU A 188 -1.47 6.64 -6.14
CA LEU A 188 -2.72 7.32 -5.81
C LEU A 188 -3.15 7.09 -4.35
N LEU A 189 -2.87 5.93 -3.77
CA LEU A 189 -3.15 5.65 -2.36
C LEU A 189 -2.41 6.63 -1.44
N LYS A 190 -1.13 6.92 -1.73
CA LYS A 190 -0.38 7.95 -1.01
C LYS A 190 -0.93 9.35 -1.26
N MET A 191 -1.42 9.65 -2.47
CA MET A 191 -2.06 10.95 -2.76
C MET A 191 -3.33 11.19 -1.93
N ILE A 192 -4.13 10.15 -1.67
CA ILE A 192 -5.28 10.26 -0.75
C ILE A 192 -4.81 10.69 0.64
N ILE A 193 -3.66 10.19 1.10
CA ILE A 193 -3.14 10.50 2.44
C ILE A 193 -2.48 11.89 2.44
N PHE A 194 -1.51 12.13 1.55
CA PHE A 194 -0.71 13.36 1.55
C PHE A 194 -1.53 14.61 1.27
N SER A 195 -2.50 14.54 0.35
CA SER A 195 -3.36 15.70 0.01
C SER A 195 -4.35 16.06 1.12
N ASN A 196 -4.56 15.18 2.09
CA ASN A 196 -5.45 15.38 3.23
C ASN A 196 -4.71 15.66 4.55
N ILE A 197 -3.38 15.85 4.51
CA ILE A 197 -2.65 16.34 5.67
C ILE A 197 -3.13 17.77 5.97
N SER A 198 -3.44 18.08 7.22
CA SER A 198 -3.89 19.43 7.61
C SER A 198 -2.75 20.36 7.99
N LYS A 199 -1.64 19.79 8.48
CA LYS A 199 -0.46 20.53 8.93
C LYS A 199 0.79 19.68 8.69
N LEU A 200 1.80 20.28 8.06
CA LEU A 200 3.12 19.68 7.90
C LEU A 200 4.14 20.44 8.73
N GLU A 201 4.94 19.71 9.50
CA GLU A 201 6.04 20.26 10.28
C GLU A 201 7.36 19.60 9.86
N LEU A 202 8.38 20.41 9.62
CA LEU A 202 9.76 19.98 9.37
C LEU A 202 10.67 20.79 10.30
N ASN A 203 11.48 20.11 11.12
CA ASN A 203 12.34 20.75 12.13
C ASN A 203 11.58 21.70 13.06
N LYS A 204 10.36 21.28 13.50
CA LYS A 204 9.43 22.07 14.34
C LYS A 204 8.92 23.37 13.71
N LYS A 205 9.18 23.62 12.42
CA LYS A 205 8.62 24.73 11.66
C LYS A 205 7.45 24.23 10.82
N SER A 206 6.35 24.97 10.81
CA SER A 206 5.23 24.69 9.90
C SER A 206 5.56 25.12 8.48
N TRP A 207 5.12 24.30 7.53
CA TRP A 207 5.34 24.52 6.09
C TRP A 207 4.01 24.46 5.34
N ASN A 208 3.86 25.35 4.35
CA ASN A 208 2.93 25.09 3.27
C ASN A 208 3.45 23.90 2.47
N PHE A 209 2.55 23.11 1.89
CA PHE A 209 2.98 21.95 1.12
C PHE A 209 1.96 21.55 0.07
N LYS A 210 2.38 20.69 -0.85
CA LYS A 210 1.52 20.05 -1.84
C LYS A 210 1.95 18.60 -2.06
N ALA A 211 0.98 17.72 -2.28
CA ALA A 211 1.27 16.35 -2.70
C ALA A 211 1.50 16.30 -4.21
N ALA A 212 2.42 15.44 -4.66
CA ALA A 212 2.69 15.21 -6.07
C ALA A 212 2.79 13.72 -6.37
N LEU A 213 2.19 13.30 -7.49
CA LEU A 213 2.39 11.99 -8.09
C LEU A 213 3.19 12.16 -9.38
N ARG A 214 4.34 11.52 -9.43
CA ARG A 214 5.26 11.57 -10.57
C ARG A 214 5.31 10.20 -11.25
N LEU A 215 4.88 10.14 -12.50
CA LEU A 215 4.88 8.93 -13.33
C LEU A 215 5.95 9.07 -14.41
N THR A 216 7.01 8.29 -14.31
CA THR A 216 8.17 8.42 -15.18
C THR A 216 8.39 7.17 -16.04
N SER A 217 9.05 7.35 -17.19
CA SER A 217 9.46 6.24 -18.04
C SER A 217 10.65 6.60 -18.92
N ASN A 218 11.51 5.62 -19.20
CA ASN A 218 12.60 5.75 -20.18
C ASN A 218 12.10 5.79 -21.63
N MET A 219 10.84 5.42 -21.85
CA MET A 219 10.20 5.36 -23.17
C MET A 219 9.36 6.58 -23.48
N LEU A 220 9.24 7.53 -22.54
CA LEU A 220 8.48 8.76 -22.74
C LEU A 220 9.37 9.88 -23.28
N GLU A 221 8.82 10.68 -24.19
CA GLU A 221 9.39 11.92 -24.68
C GLU A 221 8.55 13.11 -24.20
N GLY A 222 9.23 14.11 -23.63
CA GLY A 222 8.60 15.30 -23.06
C GLY A 222 7.88 15.03 -21.74
N TYR A 223 6.98 15.95 -21.38
CA TYR A 223 6.19 15.85 -20.15
C TYR A 223 4.84 16.53 -20.29
N ILE A 224 3.89 16.11 -19.44
CA ILE A 224 2.62 16.80 -19.20
C ILE A 224 2.34 16.86 -17.70
N THR A 225 1.57 17.88 -17.31
CA THR A 225 1.12 18.06 -15.92
C THR A 225 -0.39 18.21 -15.86
N GLU A 226 -0.95 18.28 -14.66
CA GLU A 226 -2.36 18.61 -14.48
C GLU A 226 -2.73 19.99 -15.04
N LYS A 227 -1.75 20.87 -15.31
CA LYS A 227 -1.96 22.22 -15.84
C LYS A 227 -1.72 22.34 -17.34
N SER A 228 -1.26 21.27 -18.00
CA SER A 228 -1.02 21.29 -19.44
C SER A 228 -2.30 21.61 -20.22
N ALA A 229 -2.17 22.43 -21.28
CA ALA A 229 -3.24 22.73 -22.21
C ALA A 229 -3.64 21.47 -23.00
N GLU A 230 -4.91 21.39 -23.44
CA GLU A 230 -5.44 20.24 -24.16
C GLU A 230 -4.61 19.90 -25.41
N ALA A 231 -4.21 20.91 -26.18
CA ALA A 231 -3.35 20.72 -27.36
C ALA A 231 -2.00 20.05 -27.00
N ASN A 232 -1.40 20.40 -25.86
CA ASN A 232 -0.14 19.80 -25.40
C ASN A 232 -0.36 18.34 -24.94
N ILE A 233 -1.49 18.05 -24.30
CA ILE A 233 -1.86 16.68 -23.90
C ILE A 233 -2.04 15.81 -25.16
N GLN A 234 -2.81 16.28 -26.14
CA GLN A 234 -3.02 15.53 -27.39
C GLN A 234 -1.70 15.28 -28.14
N ASN A 235 -0.84 16.29 -28.23
CA ASN A 235 0.48 16.12 -28.83
C ASN A 235 1.32 15.08 -28.07
N PHE A 236 1.36 15.14 -26.74
CA PHE A 236 2.06 14.17 -25.90
C PHE A 236 1.55 12.74 -26.11
N LEU A 237 0.22 12.56 -26.22
CA LEU A 237 -0.38 11.24 -26.47
C LEU A 237 0.02 10.67 -27.83
N VAL A 238 0.07 11.50 -28.86
CA VAL A 238 0.47 11.10 -30.21
C VAL A 238 1.95 10.73 -30.26
N VAL A 239 2.83 11.61 -29.79
CA VAL A 239 4.29 11.39 -29.79
C VAL A 239 4.66 10.11 -29.04
N ASN A 240 4.00 9.84 -27.91
CA ASN A 240 4.30 8.67 -27.07
C ASN A 240 3.47 7.42 -27.40
N SER A 241 2.69 7.43 -28.48
CA SER A 241 1.80 6.32 -28.86
C SER A 241 0.82 5.88 -27.75
N LEU A 242 0.35 6.84 -26.93
CA LEU A 242 -0.51 6.62 -25.77
C LEU A 242 -2.01 6.79 -26.06
N ASN A 243 -2.42 6.89 -27.33
CA ASN A 243 -3.82 7.10 -27.73
C ASN A 243 -4.79 6.08 -27.09
N LYS A 244 -4.38 4.81 -26.97
CA LYS A 244 -5.17 3.75 -26.32
C LYS A 244 -5.30 3.92 -24.79
N LYS A 245 -4.44 4.73 -24.17
CA LYS A 245 -4.44 5.05 -22.73
C LYS A 245 -4.95 6.47 -22.43
N SER A 246 -5.45 7.19 -23.44
CA SER A 246 -5.97 8.56 -23.33
C SER A 246 -6.99 8.72 -22.20
N LYS A 247 -7.96 7.79 -22.10
CA LYS A 247 -8.97 7.78 -21.04
C LYS A 247 -8.34 7.78 -19.64
N LEU A 248 -7.38 6.87 -19.38
CA LEU A 248 -6.68 6.78 -18.10
C LEU A 248 -5.94 8.09 -17.77
N ILE A 249 -5.22 8.65 -18.74
CA ILE A 249 -4.44 9.88 -18.54
C ILE A 249 -5.37 11.06 -18.24
N ASN A 250 -6.48 11.19 -18.95
CA ASN A 250 -7.47 12.23 -18.72
C ASN A 250 -8.17 12.07 -17.35
N GLU A 251 -8.44 10.83 -16.93
CA GLU A 251 -8.95 10.52 -15.58
C GLU A 251 -7.94 10.89 -14.50
N LEU A 252 -6.64 10.63 -14.72
CA LEU A 252 -5.58 11.03 -13.79
C LEU A 252 -5.47 12.55 -13.68
N ILE A 253 -5.51 13.28 -14.80
CA ILE A 253 -5.44 14.76 -14.83
C ILE A 253 -6.67 15.38 -14.17
N SER A 254 -7.87 14.93 -14.53
CA SER A 254 -9.10 15.45 -13.91
C SER A 254 -9.19 15.07 -12.43
N GLY A 255 -8.75 13.87 -12.06
CA GLY A 255 -8.64 13.40 -10.68
C GLY A 255 -7.66 14.22 -9.86
N SER A 256 -6.49 14.57 -10.39
CA SER A 256 -5.49 15.37 -9.68
C SER A 256 -5.97 16.80 -9.43
N ARG A 257 -6.61 17.42 -10.44
CA ARG A 257 -7.27 18.73 -10.29
C ARG A 257 -8.33 18.70 -9.19
N LYS A 258 -9.23 17.69 -9.23
CA LYS A 258 -10.34 17.56 -8.26
C LYS A 258 -9.86 17.34 -6.83
N ASN A 259 -8.77 16.60 -6.65
CA ASN A 259 -8.24 16.23 -5.34
C ASN A 259 -7.02 17.05 -4.90
N ASN A 260 -6.70 18.14 -5.61
CA ASN A 260 -5.66 19.11 -5.30
C ASN A 260 -4.24 18.53 -5.08
N PHE A 261 -3.83 17.57 -5.90
CA PHE A 261 -2.43 17.13 -5.97
C PHE A 261 -1.83 17.42 -7.35
N GLN A 262 -0.50 17.56 -7.41
CA GLN A 262 0.22 17.73 -8.67
C GLN A 262 0.38 16.37 -9.37
N LEU A 263 0.18 16.36 -10.68
CA LEU A 263 0.47 15.18 -11.49
C LEU A 263 1.57 15.57 -12.47
N LEU A 264 2.63 14.78 -12.53
CA LEU A 264 3.67 14.90 -13.53
C LEU A 264 3.81 13.57 -14.26
N ILE A 265 3.65 13.56 -15.58
CA ILE A 265 3.93 12.40 -16.42
C ILE A 265 5.04 12.80 -17.36
N GLU A 266 6.20 12.14 -17.28
CA GLU A 266 7.39 12.59 -18.01
C GLU A 266 8.36 11.48 -18.44
N GLY A 267 9.10 11.79 -19.51
CA GLY A 267 10.29 11.08 -19.91
C GLY A 267 11.47 11.35 -19.00
N VAL A 268 12.15 10.30 -18.59
CA VAL A 268 13.44 10.37 -17.87
C VAL A 268 14.47 9.58 -18.67
N LYS A 269 15.66 10.14 -18.88
CA LYS A 269 16.75 9.49 -19.62
C LYS A 269 17.81 8.98 -18.67
#